data_AF-A0A523ZEQ0-F1
#
_entry.id   AF-A0A523ZEQ0-F1
#
_cell.length_a   1.000
_cell.length_b   1.000
_cell.length_c   1.000
_cell.angle_alpha   90.00
_cell.angle_beta   90.00
_cell.angle_gamma   90.00
#
_symmetry.space_group_name_H-M   'P 1'
#
loop_
_entity.id
_entity.type
_entity.pdbx_description
1 polymer ?
#
loop_
_entity_poly.entity_id
_entity_poly.type
_entity_poly.pdbx_seq_one_letter_code
_entity_poly.pdbx_strand_id
1 'polypeptide(L)'
;MKIAINKEPLTGGHAARGVGAYTKSLYEYLEKIKELKIDAIDLQKADLSKYDIAHYPYFHPFFITLPLSKKTKTVVTIHDLIPLIYPKFYPPGIKGGFKFLIQKVLVKRVDGIITVSETSK
;
A
#
# COMPACT_ATOMS: atom_id res chain seq x y z
N MET A 1 0.54 19.85 -4.84
CA MET A 1 1.26 18.68 -4.30
C MET A 1 1.19 17.55 -5.32
N LYS A 2 2.27 16.81 -5.55
CA LYS A 2 2.33 15.70 -6.51
C LYS A 2 2.41 14.36 -5.79
N ILE A 3 1.46 13.47 -6.06
CA ILE A 3 1.28 12.20 -5.36
C ILE A 3 1.33 11.06 -6.37
N ALA A 4 2.15 10.04 -6.09
CA ALA A 4 2.15 8.79 -6.83
C ALA A 4 1.32 7.75 -6.06
N ILE A 5 0.31 7.17 -6.71
CA ILE A 5 -0.48 6.06 -6.14
C ILE A 5 -0.04 4.76 -6.82
N ASN A 6 0.18 3.71 -6.03
CA ASN A 6 0.51 2.39 -6.59
C ASN A 6 -0.66 1.87 -7.45
N LYS A 7 -0.40 1.68 -8.75
CA LYS A 7 -1.39 1.18 -9.70
C LYS A 7 -1.57 -0.34 -9.67
N GLU A 8 -0.73 -1.09 -8.95
CA GLU A 8 -0.79 -2.55 -8.92
C GLU A 8 -2.22 -3.08 -8.66
N PRO A 9 -2.99 -2.55 -7.69
CA PRO A 9 -4.38 -2.99 -7.47
C PRO A 9 -5.36 -2.65 -8.59
N LEU A 10 -5.02 -1.73 -9.49
CA LEU A 10 -5.84 -1.34 -10.64
C LEU A 10 -5.63 -2.28 -11.84
N THR A 11 -4.72 -3.24 -11.74
CA THR A 11 -4.34 -4.14 -12.83
C THR A 11 -4.63 -5.61 -12.49
N GLY A 12 -4.90 -6.41 -13.53
CA GLY A 12 -5.14 -7.85 -13.39
C GLY A 12 -6.43 -8.22 -12.64
N GLY A 13 -6.50 -9.47 -12.15
CA GLY A 13 -7.69 -10.00 -11.45
C GLY A 13 -7.97 -9.37 -10.08
N HIS A 14 -7.11 -8.47 -9.61
CA HIS A 14 -7.30 -7.69 -8.38
C HIS A 14 -8.12 -6.40 -8.60
N ALA A 15 -8.21 -5.91 -9.84
CA ALA A 15 -8.90 -4.67 -10.20
C ALA A 15 -10.40 -4.70 -9.87
N ALA A 16 -11.03 -5.88 -9.99
CA ALA A 16 -12.45 -6.09 -9.68
C ALA A 16 -12.72 -6.52 -8.22
N ARG A 17 -11.68 -6.64 -7.37
CA ARG A 17 -11.78 -7.06 -5.96
C ARG A 17 -11.72 -5.83 -5.03
N GLY A 18 -11.98 -6.04 -3.74
CA GLY A 18 -12.12 -4.95 -2.75
C GLY A 18 -11.03 -3.87 -2.80
N VAL A 19 -9.75 -4.26 -2.74
CA VAL A 19 -8.62 -3.30 -2.80
C VAL A 19 -8.55 -2.56 -4.15
N GLY A 20 -8.85 -3.23 -5.26
CA GLY A 20 -8.87 -2.62 -6.59
C GLY A 20 -9.99 -1.58 -6.73
N ALA A 21 -11.20 -1.94 -6.30
CA ALA A 21 -12.35 -1.02 -6.26
C ALA A 21 -12.08 0.20 -5.37
N TYR A 22 -11.53 -0.01 -4.17
CA TYR A 22 -11.10 1.06 -3.28
C TYR A 22 -10.07 1.99 -3.95
N THR A 23 -9.01 1.41 -4.54
CA THR A 23 -7.94 2.19 -5.16
C THR A 23 -8.45 2.99 -6.35
N LYS A 24 -9.39 2.43 -7.13
CA LYS A 24 -10.03 3.11 -8.27
C LYS A 24 -10.82 4.32 -7.79
N SER A 25 -11.72 4.14 -6.83
CA SER A 25 -12.50 5.25 -6.27
C SER A 25 -11.60 6.31 -5.63
N LEU A 26 -10.58 5.89 -4.87
CA LEU A 26 -9.60 6.80 -4.29
C LEU A 26 -8.93 7.68 -5.36
N TYR A 27 -8.43 7.07 -6.43
CA TYR A 27 -7.82 7.80 -7.55
C TYR A 27 -8.81 8.78 -8.19
N GLU A 28 -10.01 8.32 -8.54
CA GLU A 28 -11.05 9.14 -9.20
C GLU A 28 -11.49 10.35 -8.38
N TYR A 29 -11.53 10.24 -7.05
CA TYR A 29 -11.89 11.36 -6.18
C TYR A 29 -10.72 12.29 -5.91
N LEU A 30 -9.49 11.78 -5.75
CA LEU A 30 -8.32 12.62 -5.55
C LEU A 30 -7.97 13.44 -6.80
N GLU A 31 -8.19 12.88 -8.00
CA GLU A 31 -7.95 13.57 -9.28
C GLU A 31 -8.84 14.81 -9.45
N LYS A 32 -10.01 14.86 -8.79
CA LYS A 32 -10.93 16.00 -8.82
C LYS A 32 -10.48 17.18 -7.97
N ILE A 33 -9.50 16.99 -7.08
CA ILE A 33 -8.97 18.03 -6.19
C ILE A 33 -7.92 18.82 -6.96
N LYS A 34 -8.22 20.07 -7.33
CA LYS A 34 -7.41 20.90 -8.25
C LYS A 34 -5.98 21.15 -7.76
N GLU A 35 -5.77 21.15 -6.45
CA GLU A 35 -4.49 21.42 -5.78
C GLU A 35 -3.54 20.21 -5.81
N LEU A 36 -4.07 19.03 -6.17
CA LEU A 36 -3.34 17.77 -6.23
C LEU A 36 -3.04 17.38 -7.68
N LYS A 37 -1.85 16.81 -7.88
CA LYS A 37 -1.45 16.14 -9.12
C LYS A 37 -1.26 14.67 -8.79
N ILE A 38 -2.17 13.82 -9.26
CA ILE A 38 -2.19 12.39 -8.92
C ILE A 38 -1.73 11.58 -10.13
N ASP A 39 -0.69 10.76 -9.96
CA ASP A 39 -0.24 9.81 -10.98
C ASP A 39 -0.42 8.37 -10.45
N ALA A 40 -1.21 7.54 -11.14
CA ALA A 40 -1.28 6.10 -10.86
C ALA A 40 -0.18 5.35 -11.62
N ILE A 41 0.88 4.93 -10.92
CA ILE A 41 2.09 4.36 -11.53
C ILE A 41 2.58 3.11 -10.80
N ASP A 42 3.48 2.36 -11.44
CA ASP A 42 4.21 1.27 -10.78
C ASP A 42 5.31 1.87 -9.91
N LEU A 43 5.09 1.89 -8.58
CA LEU A 43 6.02 2.51 -7.63
C LEU A 43 7.36 1.75 -7.51
N GLN A 44 7.44 0.51 -7.99
CA GLN A 44 8.71 -0.25 -7.96
C GLN A 44 9.62 0.12 -9.13
N LYS A 45 9.05 0.64 -10.23
CA LYS A 45 9.79 0.97 -11.46
C LYS A 45 9.94 2.48 -11.69
N ALA A 46 9.05 3.29 -11.13
CA ALA A 46 9.07 4.72 -11.33
C ALA A 46 10.15 5.42 -10.48
N ASP A 47 10.68 6.52 -11.01
CA ASP A 47 11.44 7.48 -10.20
C ASP A 47 10.48 8.27 -9.29
N LEU A 48 10.56 7.97 -7.99
CA LEU A 48 9.72 8.58 -6.97
C LEU A 48 10.27 9.92 -6.44
N SER A 49 11.48 10.33 -6.82
CA SER A 49 12.11 11.57 -6.34
C SER A 49 11.37 12.84 -6.76
N LYS A 50 10.60 12.77 -7.85
CA LYS A 50 9.77 13.87 -8.37
C LYS A 50 8.39 14.02 -7.70
N TYR A 51 8.08 13.18 -6.72
CA TYR A 51 6.79 13.17 -6.01
C TYR A 51 6.98 13.63 -4.57
N ASP A 52 5.98 14.33 -4.04
CA ASP A 52 5.93 14.71 -2.63
C ASP A 52 5.56 13.51 -1.75
N ILE A 53 4.68 12.64 -2.27
CA ILE A 53 4.17 11.45 -1.57
C ILE A 53 4.08 10.26 -2.52
N ALA A 54 4.50 9.08 -2.04
CA ALA A 54 4.20 7.78 -2.62
C ALA A 54 3.19 7.04 -1.72
N HIS A 55 2.00 6.76 -2.25
CA HIS A 55 0.92 6.09 -1.53
C HIS A 55 0.75 4.65 -2.00
N TYR A 56 0.91 3.72 -1.06
CA TYR A 56 0.61 2.30 -1.22
C TYR A 56 -0.80 2.05 -0.68
N PRO A 57 -1.83 1.89 -1.53
CA PRO A 57 -3.23 1.81 -1.10
C PRO A 57 -3.58 0.42 -0.52
N TYR A 58 -2.59 -0.41 -0.23
CA TYR A 58 -2.73 -1.70 0.45
C TYR A 58 -1.41 -2.10 1.11
N PHE A 59 -1.53 -3.05 2.04
CA PHE A 59 -0.41 -3.69 2.72
C PHE A 59 -0.71 -5.17 2.85
N HIS A 60 0.33 -6.01 2.73
CA HIS A 60 0.23 -7.42 3.07
C HIS A 60 1.40 -7.84 3.96
N PRO A 61 1.17 -8.47 5.13
CA PRO A 61 2.24 -8.79 6.06
C PRO A 61 3.22 -9.82 5.50
N PHE A 62 2.75 -10.77 4.68
CA PHE A 62 3.56 -11.89 4.19
C PHE A 62 4.11 -11.74 2.76
N PHE A 63 3.90 -10.58 2.12
CA PHE A 63 4.50 -10.24 0.82
C PHE A 63 5.28 -8.93 0.96
N ILE A 64 6.37 -8.75 0.21
CA ILE A 64 7.10 -7.48 0.22
C ILE A 64 6.28 -6.49 -0.62
N THR A 65 5.47 -5.67 0.05
CA THR A 65 4.63 -4.65 -0.58
C THR A 65 5.22 -3.25 -0.43
N LEU A 66 6.05 -3.03 0.59
CA LEU A 66 6.70 -1.75 0.85
C LEU A 66 8.12 -1.73 0.30
N PRO A 67 8.64 -0.55 -0.09
CA PRO A 67 9.97 -0.45 -0.65
C PRO A 67 11.02 -0.62 0.45
N LEU A 68 12.14 -1.28 0.13
CA LEU A 68 13.26 -1.46 1.07
C LEU A 68 13.90 -0.13 1.50
N SER A 69 13.83 0.88 0.63
CA SER A 69 14.29 2.25 0.91
C SER A 69 13.30 3.26 0.36
N LYS A 70 13.05 4.34 1.11
CA LYS A 70 12.15 5.43 0.71
C LYS A 70 12.93 6.44 -0.13
N LYS A 71 12.32 6.92 -1.22
CA LYS A 71 12.83 8.05 -2.03
C LYS A 71 12.06 9.34 -1.81
N THR A 72 10.85 9.24 -1.26
CA THR A 72 9.97 10.36 -0.89
C THR A 72 9.11 9.94 0.31
N LYS A 73 8.24 10.83 0.80
CA LYS A 73 7.30 10.52 1.89
C LYS A 73 6.42 9.36 1.48
N THR A 74 6.38 8.33 2.32
CA THR A 74 5.68 7.08 2.02
C THR A 74 4.49 6.94 2.94
N VAL A 75 3.30 6.79 2.35
CA VAL A 75 2.05 6.53 3.07
C VAL A 75 1.54 5.16 2.67
N VAL A 76 1.01 4.39 3.62
CA VAL A 76 0.42 3.08 3.36
C VAL A 76 -0.98 2.98 3.93
N THR A 77 -1.91 2.39 3.18
CA THR A 77 -3.23 2.00 3.68
C THR A 77 -3.20 0.53 4.10
N ILE A 78 -3.59 0.25 5.34
CA ILE A 78 -3.79 -1.09 5.87
C ILE A 78 -5.30 -1.35 5.97
N HIS A 79 -5.80 -2.24 5.12
CA HIS A 79 -7.21 -2.64 5.13
C HIS A 79 -7.50 -3.58 6.29
N ASP A 80 -6.72 -4.66 6.38
CA ASP A 80 -6.83 -5.63 7.46
C ASP A 80 -5.49 -6.32 7.74
N LEU A 81 -5.41 -6.91 8.92
CA LEU A 81 -4.32 -7.79 9.36
C LEU A 81 -4.89 -9.12 9.86
N ILE A 82 -6.02 -9.56 9.30
CA ILE A 82 -6.70 -10.83 9.64
C ILE A 82 -5.72 -12.01 9.65
N PRO A 83 -4.77 -12.14 8.71
CA PRO A 83 -3.82 -13.24 8.73
C PRO A 83 -2.91 -13.29 9.97
N LEU A 84 -2.70 -12.15 10.66
CA LEU A 84 -1.96 -12.09 11.92
C LEU A 84 -2.81 -12.50 13.12
N ILE A 85 -4.11 -12.21 13.08
CA ILE A 85 -5.08 -12.58 14.13
C ILE A 85 -5.41 -14.07 14.06
N TYR A 86 -5.52 -14.62 12.85
CA TYR A 86 -5.94 -15.99 12.57
C TYR A 86 -4.86 -16.82 11.84
N PRO A 87 -3.65 -16.96 12.40
CA PRO A 87 -2.51 -17.58 11.70
C PRO A 87 -2.72 -19.07 11.41
N LYS A 88 -3.63 -19.74 12.13
CA LYS A 88 -4.00 -21.15 11.86
C LYS A 88 -4.77 -21.29 10.54
N PHE A 89 -5.60 -20.30 10.21
CA PHE A 89 -6.43 -20.30 8.99
C PHE A 89 -5.70 -19.66 7.80
N TYR A 90 -4.75 -18.76 8.08
CA TYR A 90 -3.93 -18.08 7.07
C TYR A 90 -2.43 -18.30 7.35
N PRO A 91 -1.93 -19.54 7.28
CA PRO A 91 -0.54 -19.83 7.61
C PRO A 91 0.38 -19.14 6.60
N PRO A 92 1.37 -18.34 7.04
CA PRO A 92 2.27 -17.62 6.13
C PRO A 92 3.28 -18.52 5.42
N GLY A 93 3.43 -19.77 5.88
CA GLY A 93 4.57 -20.62 5.55
C GLY A 93 5.90 -20.00 5.98
N ILE A 94 7.00 -20.71 5.70
CA ILE A 94 8.35 -20.29 6.12
C ILE A 94 8.75 -18.96 5.44
N LYS A 95 8.53 -18.86 4.11
CA LYS A 95 8.87 -17.65 3.33
C LYS A 95 8.06 -16.44 3.76
N GLY A 96 6.75 -16.61 4.03
CA GLY A 96 5.90 -15.52 4.51
C GLY A 96 6.31 -15.04 5.90
N GLY A 97 6.71 -15.95 6.80
CA GLY A 97 7.23 -15.60 8.12
C GLY A 97 8.48 -14.71 8.03
N PHE A 98 9.42 -15.04 7.14
CA PHE A 98 10.61 -14.20 6.94
C PHE A 98 10.27 -12.83 6.34
N LYS A 99 9.36 -12.78 5.36
CA LYS A 99 8.86 -11.53 4.77
C LYS A 99 8.11 -10.67 5.79
N PHE A 100 7.42 -11.27 6.75
CA PHE A 100 6.76 -10.55 7.83
C PHE A 100 7.75 -9.80 8.72
N LEU A 101 8.88 -10.40 9.06
CA LEU A 101 9.92 -9.72 9.82
C LEU A 101 10.42 -8.47 9.08
N ILE A 102 10.65 -8.59 7.76
CA ILE A 102 11.05 -7.47 6.91
C ILE A 102 9.95 -6.40 6.87
N GLN A 103 8.71 -6.77 6.52
CA GLN A 103 7.57 -5.86 6.41
C GLN A 103 7.27 -5.15 7.74
N LYS A 104 7.45 -5.81 8.88
CA LYS A 104 7.31 -5.22 10.23
C LYS A 104 8.32 -4.10 10.48
N VAL A 105 9.52 -4.20 9.92
CA VAL A 105 10.52 -3.11 9.95
C VAL A 105 10.15 -2.01 8.95
N LEU A 106 9.75 -2.36 7.73
CA LEU A 106 9.41 -1.39 6.68
C LEU A 106 8.19 -0.54 7.04
N VAL A 107 7.13 -1.14 7.59
CA VAL A 107 5.91 -0.41 7.97
C VAL A 107 6.18 0.62 9.06
N LYS A 108 7.10 0.35 9.99
CA LYS A 108 7.52 1.32 11.01
C LYS A 108 8.31 2.51 10.45
N ARG A 109 8.81 2.40 9.22
CA ARG A 109 9.60 3.44 8.56
C ARG A 109 8.76 4.34 7.66
N VAL A 110 7.50 4.01 7.38
CA VAL A 110 6.61 4.86 6.59
C VAL A 110 6.31 6.17 7.33
N ASP A 111 5.97 7.22 6.59
CA ASP A 111 5.68 8.54 7.15
C ASP A 111 4.22 8.67 7.60
N GLY A 112 3.34 7.78 7.11
CA GLY A 112 1.93 7.74 7.54
C GLY A 112 1.29 6.38 7.28
N ILE A 113 0.43 5.97 8.20
CA ILE A 113 -0.40 4.77 8.09
C ILE A 113 -1.85 5.21 8.10
N ILE A 114 -2.61 4.80 7.09
CA ILE A 114 -4.06 4.95 7.02
C ILE A 114 -4.68 3.59 7.33
N THR A 115 -5.60 3.54 8.27
CA THR A 115 -6.39 2.35 8.56
C THR A 115 -7.84 2.62 8.22
N VAL A 116 -8.56 1.60 7.76
CA VAL A 116 -9.99 1.73 7.43
C VAL A 116 -10.88 1.57 8.66
N SER A 117 -10.32 1.19 9.82
CA SER A 117 -11.00 1.06 11.10
C SER A 117 -10.01 1.14 12.27
N GLU A 118 -10.51 1.35 13.49
CA GLU A 118 -9.72 1.23 14.72
C GLU A 118 -9.21 -0.20 14.94
N THR A 119 -9.95 -1.21 14.50
CA THR A 119 -9.53 -2.62 14.59
C THR A 119 -8.29 -2.91 13.72
N SER A 120 -8.09 -2.15 12.64
CA SER A 120 -6.94 -2.30 11.74
C SER A 120 -5.71 -1.48 12.20
N LYS A 121 -5.81 -0.70 13.28
CA LYS A 121 -4.75 0.15 13.85
C LYS A 121 -3.90 -0.61 14.86
#